data_AF-X1PZN5-F1
#
_entry.id   AF-X1PZN5-F1
#
_cell.length_a   1.000
_cell.length_b   1.000
_cell.length_c   1.000
_cell.angle_alpha   90.00
_cell.angle_beta   90.00
_cell.angle_gamma   90.00
#
_symmetry.space_group_name_H-M   'P 1'
#
loop_
_entity.id
_entity.type
_entity.pdbx_description
1 polymer ?
#
loop_
_entity_poly.entity_id
_entity_poly.type
_entity_poly.pdbx_seq_one_letter_code
_entity_poly.pdbx_strand_id
1 'polypeptide(L)'
;VNKALQSGGLSLEQIDLIELHEAFAAQVLANFIELGLTEKDHDRVNVNGSCIAIGHPLGCTGARILTTLLYEMRRRNVRYG
;
A
#
# COMPACT_ATOMS: atom_id res chain seq x y z
N VAL A 1 -1.93 4.90 9.50
CA VAL A 1 -1.71 3.44 9.50
C VAL A 1 -1.93 2.82 10.89
N ASN A 2 -1.18 3.22 11.92
CA ASN A 2 -1.22 2.62 13.27
C ASN A 2 -2.62 2.50 13.88
N LYS A 3 -3.48 3.52 13.72
CA LYS A 3 -4.88 3.47 14.20
C LYS A 3 -5.69 2.33 13.57
N ALA A 4 -5.54 2.11 12.26
CA ALA A 4 -6.25 1.06 11.54
C ALA A 4 -5.75 -0.34 11.94
N LEU A 5 -4.43 -0.51 12.05
CA LEU A 5 -3.80 -1.74 12.55
C LEU A 5 -4.29 -2.09 13.96
N GLN A 6 -4.29 -1.11 14.87
CA GLN A 6 -4.80 -1.28 16.24
C GLN A 6 -6.29 -1.65 16.26
N SER A 7 -7.12 -0.99 15.46
CA SER A 7 -8.55 -1.34 15.36
C SER A 7 -8.79 -2.73 14.79
N GLY A 8 -7.90 -3.22 13.91
CA GLY A 8 -7.95 -4.58 13.37
C GLY A 8 -7.32 -5.64 14.27
N GLY A 9 -6.59 -5.25 15.32
CA GLY A 9 -5.79 -6.18 16.12
C GLY A 9 -4.65 -6.83 15.31
N LEU A 10 -4.12 -6.11 14.32
CA LEU A 10 -3.11 -6.58 13.38
C LEU A 10 -1.77 -5.85 13.58
N SER A 11 -0.68 -6.53 13.30
CA SER A 11 0.64 -5.92 13.10
C SER A 11 0.89 -5.66 11.61
N LEU A 12 1.87 -4.80 11.29
CA LEU A 12 2.21 -4.49 9.90
C LEU A 12 2.75 -5.72 9.15
N GLU A 13 3.42 -6.63 9.85
CA GLU A 13 3.96 -7.87 9.31
C GLU A 13 2.86 -8.83 8.85
N GLN A 14 1.65 -8.72 9.41
CA GLN A 14 0.49 -9.52 9.00
C GLN A 14 -0.20 -9.00 7.73
N ILE A 15 0.25 -7.86 7.19
CA ILE A 15 -0.31 -7.27 5.97
C ILE A 15 0.39 -7.87 4.75
N ASP A 16 -0.37 -8.59 3.93
CA ASP A 16 0.17 -9.35 2.80
C ASP A 16 0.46 -8.45 1.58
N LEU A 17 -0.30 -7.37 1.42
CA LEU A 17 -0.17 -6.41 0.32
C LEU A 17 -0.39 -4.99 0.83
N ILE A 18 0.34 -4.02 0.30
CA ILE A 18 0.26 -2.62 0.73
C ILE A 18 0.14 -1.74 -0.51
N GLU A 19 -0.88 -0.90 -0.55
CA GLU A 19 -1.02 0.13 -1.56
C GLU A 19 -0.84 1.51 -0.91
N LEU A 20 0.31 2.13 -1.17
CA LEU A 20 0.66 3.48 -0.75
C LEU A 20 0.36 4.47 -1.87
N HIS A 21 -0.27 5.58 -1.52
CA HIS A 21 -0.41 6.71 -2.42
C HIS A 21 0.95 7.37 -2.67
N GLU A 22 1.53 7.13 -3.84
CA GLU A 22 2.80 7.74 -4.25
C GLU A 22 2.59 9.15 -4.79
N ALA A 23 2.34 10.13 -3.91
CA ALA A 23 2.24 11.52 -4.35
C ALA A 23 3.61 12.06 -4.81
N PHE A 24 4.67 11.72 -4.07
CA PHE A 24 6.06 12.08 -4.38
C PHE A 24 7.01 10.98 -3.88
N ALA A 25 8.11 10.74 -4.59
CA ALA A 25 9.10 9.72 -4.20
C ALA A 25 9.68 9.95 -2.79
N ALA A 26 10.03 11.21 -2.47
CA ALA A 26 10.57 11.55 -1.15
C ALA A 26 9.58 11.25 -0.01
N GLN A 27 8.28 11.48 -0.22
CA GLN A 27 7.25 11.19 0.76
C GLN A 27 7.05 9.68 0.94
N VAL A 28 7.12 8.90 -0.14
CA VAL A 28 7.05 7.43 -0.06
C VAL A 28 8.23 6.88 0.72
N LEU A 29 9.45 7.37 0.47
CA LEU A 29 10.63 6.97 1.24
C LEU A 29 10.51 7.32 2.73
N ALA A 30 9.93 8.49 3.06
CA ALA A 30 9.65 8.85 4.44
C ALA A 30 8.66 7.87 5.10
N ASN A 31 7.60 7.46 4.38
CA ASN A 31 6.67 6.44 4.87
C ASN A 31 7.36 5.09 5.10
N PHE A 32 8.29 4.68 4.23
CA PHE A 32 9.05 3.45 4.42
C PHE A 32 9.84 3.50 5.73
N ILE A 33 10.52 4.61 6.00
CA ILE A 33 11.27 4.81 7.25
C ILE A 33 10.32 4.78 8.45
N GLU A 34 9.20 5.50 8.41
CA GLU A 34 8.25 5.58 9.53
C GLU A 34 7.59 4.23 9.84
N LEU A 35 7.28 3.45 8.80
CA LEU A 35 6.64 2.14 8.93
C LEU A 35 7.64 1.00 9.11
N GLY A 36 8.94 1.27 9.06
CA GLY A 36 9.98 0.24 9.13
C GLY A 36 10.00 -0.70 7.91
N LEU A 37 9.46 -0.27 6.77
CA LEU A 37 9.51 -1.01 5.51
C LEU A 37 10.90 -0.86 4.88
N THR A 38 11.35 -1.93 4.24
CA THR A 38 12.67 -2.04 3.63
C THR A 38 12.57 -2.54 2.20
N GLU A 39 13.70 -2.71 1.52
CA GLU A 39 13.74 -3.31 0.18
C GLU A 39 13.12 -4.71 0.11
N LYS A 40 13.07 -5.43 1.25
CA LYS A 40 12.41 -6.74 1.33
C LYS A 40 10.90 -6.68 1.17
N ASP A 41 10.30 -5.51 1.33
CA ASP A 41 8.86 -5.29 1.24
C ASP A 41 8.41 -4.86 -0.16
N HIS A 42 9.34 -4.68 -1.10
CA HIS A 42 9.02 -4.25 -2.47
C HIS A 42 8.09 -5.23 -3.22
N ASP A 43 8.08 -6.50 -2.84
CA ASP A 43 7.22 -7.52 -3.46
C ASP A 43 5.77 -7.50 -2.95
N ARG A 44 5.49 -6.72 -1.90
CA ARG A 44 4.16 -6.50 -1.34
C ARG A 44 3.68 -5.05 -1.37
N VAL A 45 4.55 -4.07 -1.60
CA VAL A 45 4.17 -2.64 -1.69
C VAL A 45 4.01 -2.22 -3.17
N ASN A 46 2.87 -1.63 -3.54
CA ASN A 46 2.62 -1.03 -4.86
C ASN A 46 2.99 -1.94 -6.06
N VAL A 47 2.69 -3.23 -5.95
CA VAL A 47 3.19 -4.28 -6.87
C VAL A 47 2.71 -4.13 -8.31
N ASN A 48 1.64 -3.36 -8.54
CA ASN A 48 1.08 -3.07 -9.86
C ASN A 48 1.35 -1.61 -10.30
N GLY A 49 2.25 -0.91 -9.60
CA GLY A 49 2.55 0.51 -9.79
C GLY A 49 1.54 1.44 -9.09
N SER A 50 2.00 2.63 -8.71
CA SER A 50 1.16 3.65 -8.08
C SER A 50 1.38 5.01 -8.75
N CYS A 51 0.92 6.08 -8.11
CA CYS A 51 0.58 7.36 -8.75
C CYS A 51 1.74 8.04 -9.49
N ILE A 52 3.00 7.75 -9.16
CA ILE A 52 4.16 8.24 -9.93
C ILE A 52 4.17 7.63 -11.33
N ALA A 53 3.86 6.34 -11.47
CA ALA A 53 3.87 5.64 -12.75
C ALA A 53 2.57 5.82 -13.56
N ILE A 54 1.41 5.80 -12.88
CA ILE A 54 0.09 5.74 -13.54
C ILE A 54 -0.75 7.02 -13.38
N GLY A 55 -0.19 8.05 -12.74
CA GLY A 55 -0.84 9.34 -12.53
C GLY A 55 -1.79 9.41 -11.34
N HIS A 56 -2.20 10.63 -11.02
CA HIS A 56 -2.97 10.96 -9.82
C HIS A 56 -4.19 11.84 -10.13
N PRO A 57 -5.31 11.28 -10.62
CA PRO A 57 -6.57 12.01 -10.68
C PRO A 57 -7.15 12.17 -9.26
N LEU A 58 -7.14 13.40 -8.74
CA LEU A 58 -7.36 13.71 -7.31
C LEU A 58 -8.58 12.99 -6.70
N GLY A 59 -9.75 13.10 -7.34
CA GLY A 59 -10.99 12.50 -6.85
C GLY A 59 -11.12 10.98 -7.06
N CYS A 60 -10.38 10.40 -8.00
CA CYS A 60 -10.46 8.97 -8.34
C CYS A 60 -9.46 8.12 -7.55
N THR A 61 -8.37 8.73 -7.07
CA THR A 61 -7.21 7.99 -6.55
C THR A 61 -7.52 7.05 -5.40
N GLY A 62 -8.34 7.46 -4.42
CA GLY A 62 -8.70 6.59 -3.31
C GLY A 62 -9.42 5.32 -3.76
N ALA A 63 -10.42 5.46 -4.64
CA ALA A 63 -11.14 4.32 -5.20
C ALA A 63 -10.23 3.45 -6.08
N ARG A 64 -9.34 4.05 -6.88
CA ARG A 64 -8.38 3.33 -7.71
C ARG A 64 -7.41 2.48 -6.89
N ILE A 65 -6.80 3.05 -5.85
CA ILE A 65 -5.86 2.38 -4.94
C ILE A 65 -6.55 1.17 -4.30
N LEU A 66 -7.73 1.37 -3.71
CA LEU A 66 -8.51 0.29 -3.10
C LEU A 66 -8.88 -0.81 -4.12
N THR A 67 -9.30 -0.41 -5.32
CA THR A 67 -9.66 -1.36 -6.38
C THR A 67 -8.44 -2.20 -6.76
N THR A 68 -7.29 -1.56 -6.97
CA THR A 68 -6.04 -2.23 -7.32
C THR A 68 -5.64 -3.24 -6.24
N LEU A 69 -5.69 -2.82 -4.97
CA LEU A 69 -5.43 -3.68 -3.82
C LEU A 69 -6.34 -4.91 -3.79
N LEU A 70 -7.66 -4.73 -3.89
CA LEU A 70 -8.62 -5.83 -3.79
C LEU A 70 -8.48 -6.87 -4.90
N TYR A 71 -8.23 -6.42 -6.14
CA TYR A 71 -7.98 -7.34 -7.25
C TYR A 71 -6.66 -8.09 -7.09
N GLU A 72 -5.62 -7.43 -6.58
CA GLU A 72 -4.34 -8.08 -6.32
C GLU A 72 -4.43 -9.07 -5.16
N MET A 73 -5.14 -8.73 -4.09
CA MET A 73 -5.40 -9.62 -2.96
C MET A 73 -6.11 -10.90 -3.43
N ARG A 74 -7.13 -10.74 -4.27
CA ARG A 74 -7.82 -11.86 -4.90
C ARG A 74 -6.89 -12.69 -5.78
N ARG A 75 -6.03 -12.04 -6.59
CA ARG A 75 -5.08 -12.71 -7.49
C ARG A 75 -4.06 -13.56 -6.71
N ARG A 76 -3.58 -13.05 -5.58
CA ARG A 76 -2.60 -13.74 -4.72
C ARG A 76 -3.23 -14.66 -3.68
N ASN A 77 -4.56 -14.66 -3.56
CA ASN A 77 -5.30 -15.39 -2.53
C ASN A 77 -4.80 -15.07 -1.11
N VAL A 78 -4.63 -13.78 -0.82
CA VAL A 78 -4.17 -13.27 0.48
C VAL A 78 -5.32 -12.62 1.25
N ARG A 79 -5.13 -12.45 2.56
CA ARG A 79 -6.23 -12.08 3.46
C ARG A 79 -6.20 -10.60 3.84
N TYR A 80 -5.02 -10.02 4.03
CA TYR A 80 -4.88 -8.68 4.59
C TYR A 80 -4.13 -7.74 3.63
N GLY A 81 -4.68 -6.54 3.46
CA GLY A 81 -4.12 -5.45 2.68
C GLY A 81 -4.50 -4.09 3.23
#